data_AF-A0A554FVX9-F1
#
_entry.id   AF-A0A554FVX9-F1
#
_cell.length_a   1.000
_cell.length_b   1.000
_cell.length_c   1.000
_cell.angle_alpha   90.00
_cell.angle_beta   90.00
_cell.angle_gamma   90.00
#
_symmetry.space_group_name_H-M   'P 1'
#
loop_
_entity.id
_entity.type
_entity.pdbx_description
1 polymer ?
#
loop_
_entity_poly.entity_id
_entity_poly.type
_entity_poly.pdbx_seq_one_letter_code
_entity_poly.pdbx_strand_id
1 'polypeptide(L)'
;MADRLVDKQHQHERQQERDRLREEEQKDLAVESHRGSRPLEGYAGGHTTWTADQDDKAAARVHAGDAEASQEATERQARLEPEPPSFDEGDEEPGPRRE
;
A
#
# COMPACT_ATOMS: atom_id res chain seq x y z
N MET A 1 43.28 22.10 25.49
CA MET A 1 43.97 21.54 24.30
C MET A 1 43.53 20.10 24.03
N ALA A 2 43.41 19.25 25.05
CA ALA A 2 43.00 17.84 24.92
C ALA A 2 41.59 17.63 24.33
N ASP A 3 40.58 18.41 24.74
CA ASP A 3 39.21 18.30 24.19
C ASP A 3 39.15 18.48 22.66
N ARG A 4 39.91 19.44 22.12
CA ARG A 4 39.92 19.70 20.67
C ARG A 4 40.54 18.56 19.84
N LEU A 5 41.32 17.68 20.45
CA LEU A 5 41.91 16.51 19.80
C LEU A 5 40.92 15.35 19.78
N VAL A 6 40.22 15.13 20.89
CA VAL A 6 39.17 14.12 21.03
C VAL A 6 37.98 14.45 20.10
N ASP A 7 37.57 15.71 20.05
CA ASP A 7 36.49 16.16 19.15
C ASP A 7 36.83 15.91 17.67
N LYS A 8 38.10 16.10 17.28
CA LYS A 8 38.57 15.83 15.91
C LYS A 8 38.57 14.33 15.59
N GLN A 9 38.92 13.48 16.56
CA GLN A 9 38.84 12.02 16.40
C GLN A 9 37.40 11.57 16.19
N HIS A 10 36.47 12.02 17.04
CA HIS A 10 35.05 11.70 16.88
C HIS A 10 34.45 12.24 15.57
N GLN A 11 34.90 13.42 15.11
CA GLN A 11 34.49 13.95 13.80
C GLN A 11 34.98 13.08 12.65
N HIS A 12 36.22 12.59 12.74
CA HIS A 12 36.80 11.71 11.73
C HIS A 12 36.10 10.35 11.68
N GLU A 13 35.79 9.75 12.84
CA GLU A 13 35.03 8.51 12.94
C GLU A 13 33.63 8.64 12.33
N ARG A 14 32.92 9.74 12.65
CA ARG A 14 31.61 10.02 12.03
C ARG A 14 31.72 10.20 10.52
N GLN A 15 32.80 10.81 10.04
CA GLN A 15 33.01 11.01 8.61
C GLN A 15 33.24 9.67 7.89
N GLN A 16 34.06 8.77 8.48
CA GLN A 16 34.28 7.43 7.95
C GLN A 16 32.99 6.61 7.88
N GLU A 17 32.17 6.63 8.93
CA GLU A 17 30.87 5.95 8.93
C GLU A 17 29.93 6.51 7.85
N ARG A 18 29.91 7.84 7.67
CA ARG A 18 29.11 8.46 6.60
C ARG A 18 29.59 8.07 5.21
N ASP A 19 30.90 8.01 4.99
CA ASP A 19 31.46 7.65 3.69
C ASP A 19 31.18 6.18 3.38
N ARG A 20 31.28 5.28 4.37
CA ARG A 20 30.86 3.88 4.25
C ARG A 20 29.39 3.75 3.85
N LEU A 21 28.49 4.49 4.52
CA LEU A 21 27.05 4.46 4.20
C LEU A 21 26.78 4.95 2.77
N ARG A 22 27.48 5.99 2.31
CA ARG A 22 27.36 6.48 0.93
C ARG A 22 27.84 5.45 -0.10
N GLU A 23 28.90 4.70 0.20
CA GLU A 23 29.38 3.65 -0.69
C GLU A 23 28.39 2.48 -0.79
N GLU A 24 27.74 2.11 0.33
CA GLU A 24 26.68 1.10 0.35
C GLU A 24 25.45 1.56 -0.45
N GLU A 25 25.00 2.80 -0.24
CA GLU A 25 23.89 3.40 -1.00
C GLU A 25 24.19 3.45 -2.51
N GLN A 26 25.42 3.81 -2.91
CA GLN A 26 25.81 3.80 -4.32
C GLN A 26 25.76 2.40 -4.95
N LYS A 27 26.10 1.36 -4.19
CA LYS A 27 26.02 -0.03 -4.66
C LYS A 27 24.57 -0.45 -4.83
N ASP A 28 23.70 -0.10 -3.89
CA ASP A 28 22.28 -0.41 -3.98
C ASP A 28 21.63 0.30 -5.17
N LEU A 29 21.90 1.59 -5.36
CA LEU A 29 21.45 2.36 -6.52
C LEU A 29 21.97 1.79 -7.84
N ALA A 30 23.22 1.28 -7.88
CA ALA A 30 23.76 0.62 -9.06
C ALA A 30 23.01 -0.69 -9.37
N VAL A 31 22.63 -1.47 -8.37
CA VAL A 31 21.80 -2.66 -8.56
C VAL A 31 20.40 -2.28 -9.04
N GLU A 32 19.77 -1.29 -8.42
CA GLU A 32 18.41 -0.86 -8.75
C GLU A 32 18.31 -0.24 -10.15
N SER A 33 19.27 0.59 -10.55
CA SER A 33 19.34 1.20 -11.90
C SER A 33 19.42 0.17 -13.04
N HIS A 34 20.00 -1.00 -12.77
CA HIS A 34 20.08 -2.10 -13.74
C HIS A 34 18.98 -3.15 -13.55
N ARG A 35 18.17 -3.02 -12.50
CA ARG A 35 17.06 -3.94 -12.23
C ARG A 35 15.89 -3.56 -13.13
N GLY A 36 15.71 -4.34 -14.21
CA GLY A 36 14.49 -4.27 -15.02
C GLY A 36 13.23 -4.65 -14.23
N SER A 37 12.06 -4.53 -14.86
CA SER A 37 10.82 -5.02 -14.26
C SER A 37 10.99 -6.49 -13.86
N ARG A 38 10.79 -6.78 -12.57
CA ARG A 38 10.77 -8.16 -12.10
C ARG A 38 9.63 -8.86 -12.87
N PRO A 39 9.89 -9.99 -13.55
CA PRO A 39 8.79 -10.75 -14.11
C PRO A 39 7.83 -11.07 -12.96
N LEU A 40 6.55 -10.82 -13.17
CA LEU A 40 5.53 -11.18 -12.20
C LEU A 40 5.46 -12.71 -12.19
N GLU A 41 6.27 -13.36 -11.36
CA GLU A 41 6.16 -14.79 -11.10
C GLU A 41 4.73 -15.08 -10.61
N GLY A 42 3.99 -15.83 -11.42
CA GLY A 42 2.57 -16.11 -11.14
C GLY A 42 1.56 -15.16 -11.81
N TYR A 43 1.98 -14.14 -12.56
CA TYR A 43 1.06 -13.42 -13.45
C TYR A 43 0.80 -14.28 -14.68
N ALA A 44 -0.06 -15.27 -14.50
CA ALA A 44 -0.81 -15.81 -15.60
C ALA A 44 -1.73 -14.68 -16.08
N GLY A 45 -1.32 -13.96 -17.12
CA GLY A 45 -2.23 -13.17 -17.96
C GLY A 45 -3.26 -14.04 -18.68
N GLY A 46 -3.63 -15.18 -18.08
CA GLY A 46 -4.62 -16.10 -18.55
C GLY A 46 -5.99 -15.47 -18.31
N HIS A 47 -6.77 -15.41 -19.38
CA HIS A 47 -8.18 -15.13 -19.32
C HIS A 47 -8.80 -15.91 -18.16
N THR A 48 -9.37 -15.19 -17.20
CA THR A 48 -10.31 -15.79 -16.26
C THR A 48 -11.46 -16.36 -17.09
N THR A 49 -12.10 -17.43 -16.62
CA THR A 49 -13.37 -17.90 -17.24
C THR A 49 -14.52 -16.92 -17.01
N TRP A 50 -14.25 -15.82 -16.30
CA TRP A 50 -15.18 -14.74 -15.98
C TRP A 50 -15.24 -13.76 -17.13
N THR A 51 -16.42 -13.59 -17.72
CA THR A 51 -16.64 -12.65 -18.83
C THR A 51 -17.07 -11.28 -18.32
N ALA A 52 -16.85 -10.24 -19.14
CA ALA A 52 -17.33 -8.88 -18.86
C ALA A 52 -18.86 -8.84 -18.62
N ASP A 53 -19.64 -9.63 -19.38
CA ASP A 53 -21.09 -9.73 -19.17
C ASP A 53 -21.49 -10.31 -17.79
N GLN A 54 -20.65 -11.18 -17.22
CA GLN A 54 -20.86 -11.70 -15.87
C GLN A 54 -20.51 -10.64 -14.83
N ASP A 55 -19.48 -9.87 -15.09
CA ASP A 55 -19.08 -8.71 -14.28
C ASP A 55 -20.19 -7.67 -14.22
N ASP A 56 -20.70 -7.23 -15.38
CA ASP A 56 -21.76 -6.23 -15.47
C ASP A 56 -23.05 -6.68 -14.75
N LYS A 57 -23.40 -7.97 -14.85
CA LYS A 57 -24.54 -8.54 -14.14
C LYS A 57 -24.33 -8.62 -12.64
N ALA A 58 -23.12 -8.90 -12.18
CA ALA A 58 -22.79 -8.90 -10.75
C ALA A 58 -22.79 -7.47 -10.22
N ALA A 59 -22.16 -6.53 -10.93
CA ALA A 59 -22.12 -5.12 -10.59
C ALA A 59 -23.53 -4.52 -10.49
N ALA A 60 -24.42 -4.84 -11.43
CA ALA A 60 -25.81 -4.38 -11.39
C ALA A 60 -26.60 -4.92 -10.18
N ARG A 61 -26.17 -6.01 -9.53
CA ARG A 61 -26.80 -6.54 -8.32
C ARG A 61 -26.20 -5.97 -7.05
N VAL A 62 -24.87 -5.88 -7.00
CA VAL A 62 -24.13 -5.44 -5.82
C VAL A 62 -24.21 -3.92 -5.67
N HIS A 63 -24.05 -3.18 -6.77
CA HIS A 63 -23.92 -1.72 -6.78
C HIS A 63 -25.18 -0.98 -7.24
N ALA A 64 -26.34 -1.66 -7.27
CA ALA A 64 -27.59 -1.09 -7.77
C ALA A 64 -27.97 0.25 -7.11
N GLY A 65 -27.60 0.43 -5.83
CA GLY A 65 -27.92 1.62 -5.02
C GLY A 65 -26.74 2.54 -4.72
N ASP A 66 -25.52 2.21 -5.15
CA ASP A 66 -24.31 2.92 -4.72
C ASP A 66 -24.30 4.38 -5.17
N ALA A 67 -24.80 4.64 -6.38
CA ALA A 67 -24.88 5.99 -6.92
C ALA A 67 -25.86 6.86 -6.11
N GLU A 68 -27.02 6.32 -5.75
CA GLU A 68 -28.02 7.01 -4.94
C GLU A 68 -27.54 7.20 -3.50
N ALA A 69 -26.97 6.16 -2.89
CA ALA A 69 -26.40 6.22 -1.56
C ALA A 69 -25.24 7.24 -1.47
N SER A 70 -24.40 7.32 -2.50
CA SER A 70 -23.31 8.30 -2.57
C SER A 70 -23.83 9.74 -2.71
N GLN A 71 -24.88 9.94 -3.50
CA GLN A 71 -25.54 11.25 -3.61
C GLN A 71 -26.16 11.67 -2.27
N GLU A 72 -26.89 10.77 -1.62
CA GLU A 72 -27.50 11.04 -0.32
C GLU A 72 -26.42 11.35 0.74
N ALA A 73 -25.35 10.57 0.79
CA ALA A 73 -24.23 10.82 1.70
C ALA A 73 -23.60 12.21 1.47
N THR A 74 -23.40 12.59 0.20
CA THR A 74 -22.86 13.90 -0.18
C THR A 74 -23.78 15.03 0.28
N GLU A 75 -25.09 14.89 0.08
CA GLU A 75 -26.07 15.87 0.52
C GLU A 75 -26.12 16.02 2.05
N ARG A 76 -26.05 14.91 2.79
CA ARG A 76 -26.01 14.93 4.25
C ARG A 76 -24.76 15.63 4.78
N GLN A 77 -23.61 15.38 4.17
CA GLN A 77 -22.36 16.08 4.49
C GLN A 77 -22.49 17.60 4.24
N ALA A 78 -23.11 17.99 3.12
CA ALA A 78 -23.39 19.40 2.84
C ALA A 78 -24.33 20.05 3.88
N ARG A 79 -25.23 19.27 4.48
CA ARG A 79 -26.13 19.68 5.57
C ARG A 79 -25.50 19.59 6.97
N LEU A 80 -24.25 19.14 7.10
CA LEU A 80 -23.56 18.86 8.37
C LEU A 80 -24.35 17.90 9.28
N GLU A 81 -25.05 16.95 8.69
CA GLU A 81 -25.76 15.91 9.44
C GLU A 81 -24.77 14.89 10.03
N PRO A 82 -25.02 14.37 11.24
CA PRO A 82 -24.19 13.33 11.83
C PRO A 82 -24.27 12.04 11.00
N GLU A 83 -23.14 11.35 10.88
CA GLU A 83 -23.03 10.11 10.11
C GLU A 83 -23.91 9.01 10.73
N PRO A 84 -24.71 8.27 9.92
CA PRO A 84 -25.47 7.15 10.43
C PRO A 84 -24.53 6.02 10.89
N PRO A 85 -24.96 5.17 11.83
CA PRO A 85 -24.20 3.99 12.20
C PRO A 85 -24.00 3.09 10.96
N SER A 86 -22.75 2.74 10.66
CA SER A 86 -22.42 1.76 9.63
C SER A 86 -22.89 0.39 10.12
N PHE A 87 -23.94 -0.17 9.51
CA PHE A 87 -24.26 -1.57 9.67
C PHE A 87 -23.28 -2.38 8.82
N ASP A 88 -22.20 -2.81 9.46
CA ASP A 88 -21.34 -3.86 8.92
C ASP A 88 -22.11 -5.18 9.06
N GLU A 89 -22.91 -5.53 8.04
CA GLU A 89 -23.47 -6.87 7.92
C GLU A 89 -22.31 -7.82 7.60
N GLY A 90 -21.87 -8.52 8.65
CA GLY A 90 -20.65 -9.30 8.69
C GLY A 90 -20.46 -10.28 7.54
N ASP A 91 -19.25 -10.22 6.97
CA ASP A 91 -18.61 -11.34 6.30
C ASP A 91 -17.72 -12.07 7.33
N GLU A 92 -18.36 -12.68 8.33
CA GLU A 92 -17.70 -13.63 9.23
C GLU A 92 -17.66 -15.00 8.53
N GLU A 93 -16.64 -15.20 7.71
CA GLU A 93 -16.23 -16.52 7.22
C GLU A 93 -16.06 -17.47 8.44
N PRO A 94 -16.85 -18.55 8.57
CA PRO A 94 -16.60 -19.54 9.60
C PRO A 94 -15.33 -20.30 9.23
N GLY A 95 -14.19 -19.85 9.77
CA GLY A 95 -12.90 -20.51 9.61
C GLY A 95 -13.00 -22.01 9.96
N PRO A 96 -12.28 -22.89 9.24
CA PRO A 96 -12.47 -24.33 9.37
C PRO A 96 -12.08 -24.79 10.77
N ARG A 97 -13.06 -25.38 11.49
CA ARG A 97 -12.79 -26.11 12.73
C ARG A 97 -11.86 -27.26 12.42
N ARG A 98 -10.64 -27.20 12.96
CA ARG A 98 -9.73 -28.35 13.00
C ARG A 98 -10.19 -29.26 14.13
N GLU A 99 -10.63 -30.46 13.78
CA GLU A 99 -10.73 -31.61 14.69
C GLU A 99 -9.37 -32.26 14.93
#